data_AF-A0A091PHY0-F1
#
_entry.id   AF-A0A091PHY0-F1
#
_cell.length_a   1.000
_cell.length_b   1.000
_cell.length_c   1.000
_cell.angle_alpha   90.00
_cell.angle_beta   90.00
_cell.angle_gamma   90.00
#
_symmetry.space_group_name_H-M   'P 1'
#
loop_
_entity.id
_entity.type
_entity.pdbx_description
1 polymer ?
#
loop_
_entity_poly.entity_id
_entity_poly.type
_entity_poly.pdbx_seq_one_letter_code
_entity_poly.pdbx_strand_id
1 'polypeptide(L)'
;MKDGILRVWDINREKIIQSAATDSQICSLLWLPKTSELMTGQGLPGNQMKIWKYPMLINSSELYGKYFSHKGRVLHIALSPDQSRLFSVAADGIACLWKYHQSGES
;
A
#
# COMPACT_ATOMS: atom_id res chain seq x y z
N MET A 1 9.50 -15.03 -9.29
CA MET A 1 8.08 -14.73 -9.59
C MET A 1 7.97 -13.23 -9.85
N LYS A 2 7.52 -12.80 -11.03
CA LYS A 2 7.26 -11.40 -11.37
C LYS A 2 5.83 -11.28 -11.91
N ASP A 3 5.04 -10.41 -11.29
CA ASP A 3 4.28 -9.42 -12.07
C ASP A 3 4.51 -8.05 -11.41
N GLY A 4 4.09 -7.82 -10.17
CA GLY A 4 4.51 -6.61 -9.42
C GLY A 4 4.13 -5.29 -10.10
N ILE A 5 3.19 -5.33 -11.04
CA ILE A 5 2.59 -4.16 -11.68
C ILE A 5 1.23 -3.91 -11.04
N LEU A 6 1.06 -2.73 -10.46
CA LEU A 6 -0.24 -2.23 -10.03
C LEU A 6 -1.01 -1.80 -11.27
N ARG A 7 -2.21 -2.33 -11.48
CA ARG A 7 -3.08 -1.98 -12.62
C ARG A 7 -4.44 -1.53 -12.13
N VAL A 8 -4.97 -0.48 -12.75
CA VAL A 8 -6.34 -0.03 -12.57
C VAL A 8 -7.10 -0.30 -13.85
N TRP A 9 -8.24 -0.96 -13.71
CA TRP A 9 -9.10 -1.38 -14.81
C TRP A 9 -10.42 -0.61 -14.76
N ASP A 10 -10.85 -0.12 -15.92
CA ASP A 10 -12.25 0.23 -16.14
C ASP A 10 -12.95 -1.03 -16.63
N ILE A 11 -13.66 -1.71 -15.72
CA ILE A 11 -14.32 -2.99 -16.00
C ILE A 11 -15.42 -2.84 -17.06
N ASN A 12 -16.15 -1.71 -17.07
CA ASN A 12 -17.23 -1.47 -18.04
C ASN A 12 -16.70 -1.26 -19.46
N ARG A 13 -15.45 -0.81 -19.58
CA ARG A 13 -14.76 -0.61 -20.87
C ARG A 13 -13.73 -1.69 -21.17
N GLU A 14 -13.60 -2.68 -20.30
CA GLU A 14 -12.68 -3.82 -20.41
C GLU A 14 -11.22 -3.41 -20.72
N LYS A 15 -10.77 -2.28 -20.16
CA LYS A 15 -9.43 -1.74 -20.44
C LYS A 15 -8.68 -1.33 -19.19
N ILE A 16 -7.36 -1.49 -19.25
CA ILE A 16 -6.44 -0.88 -18.29
C ILE A 16 -6.45 0.62 -18.55
N ILE A 17 -6.74 1.40 -17.51
CA ILE A 17 -6.71 2.87 -17.57
C ILE A 17 -5.44 3.44 -16.96
N GLN A 18 -4.77 2.68 -16.11
CA GLN A 18 -3.48 3.07 -15.55
C GLN A 18 -2.68 1.86 -15.07
N SER A 19 -1.35 1.95 -15.14
CA SER A 19 -0.45 0.95 -14.55
C SER A 19 0.84 1.55 -14.03
N ALA A 20 1.39 1.00 -12.96
CA ALA A 20 2.69 1.38 -12.41
C ALA A 20 3.48 0.14 -11.99
N ALA A 21 4.79 0.13 -12.28
CA ALA A 21 5.68 -0.89 -11.76
C ALA A 21 5.94 -0.63 -10.27
N THR A 22 5.86 -1.69 -9.47
CA THR A 22 6.09 -1.60 -8.01
C THR A 22 7.40 -2.26 -7.57
N ASP A 23 8.06 -2.94 -8.51
CA ASP A 23 9.31 -3.71 -8.38
C ASP A 23 9.33 -4.76 -7.26
N SER A 24 8.15 -5.12 -6.75
CA SER A 24 7.94 -6.15 -5.73
C SER A 24 6.62 -6.88 -5.95
N GLN A 25 6.47 -8.05 -5.33
CA GLN A 25 5.18 -8.74 -5.27
C GLN A 25 4.17 -7.86 -4.53
N ILE A 26 2.97 -7.70 -5.09
CA ILE A 26 1.84 -7.04 -4.43
C ILE A 26 1.01 -8.13 -3.77
N CYS A 27 0.89 -8.06 -2.44
CA CYS A 27 0.18 -9.06 -1.63
C CYS A 27 -1.15 -8.55 -1.08
N SER A 28 -1.30 -7.22 -0.97
CA SER A 28 -2.50 -6.57 -0.43
C SER A 28 -2.70 -5.23 -1.11
N LEU A 29 -3.96 -4.81 -1.27
CA LEU A 29 -4.36 -3.51 -1.84
C LEU A 29 -5.47 -2.90 -0.98
N LEU A 30 -5.41 -1.60 -0.76
CA LEU A 30 -6.36 -0.83 0.05
C LEU A 30 -6.54 0.57 -0.55
N TRP A 31 -7.77 1.09 -0.55
CA TRP A 31 -8.02 2.51 -0.77
C TRP A 31 -7.80 3.32 0.51
N LEU A 32 -7.24 4.52 0.37
CA LEU A 32 -7.14 5.54 1.41
C LEU A 32 -8.12 6.68 1.06
N PRO A 33 -9.38 6.62 1.52
CA PRO A 33 -10.44 7.50 1.01
C PRO A 33 -10.20 8.97 1.36
N LYS A 34 -9.65 9.25 2.55
CA LYS A 34 -9.35 10.61 3.01
C LYS A 34 -8.38 11.39 2.10
N THR A 35 -7.49 10.70 1.37
CA THR A 35 -6.49 11.34 0.50
C THR A 35 -6.66 10.99 -0.98
N SER A 36 -7.64 10.15 -1.31
CA SER A 36 -7.80 9.60 -2.67
C SER A 36 -6.53 8.90 -3.17
N GLU A 37 -5.88 8.13 -2.28
CA GLU A 37 -4.67 7.37 -2.59
C GLU A 37 -4.94 5.86 -2.52
N LEU A 38 -4.04 5.08 -3.10
CA LEU A 38 -4.00 3.62 -2.99
C LEU A 38 -2.81 3.20 -2.13
N MET A 39 -2.97 2.16 -1.33
CA MET A 39 -1.89 1.52 -0.59
C MET A 39 -1.70 0.08 -1.05
N THR A 40 -0.44 -0.30 -1.29
CA THR A 40 -0.05 -1.68 -1.58
C THR A 40 0.82 -2.25 -0.49
N GLY A 41 0.52 -3.46 -0.03
CA GLY A 41 1.43 -4.26 0.81
C GLY A 41 2.32 -5.13 -0.05
N GLN A 42 3.63 -5.10 0.21
CA GLN A 42 4.62 -5.74 -0.65
C GLN A 42 5.37 -6.90 0.00
N GLY A 43 5.94 -7.76 -0.85
CA GLY A 43 6.90 -8.79 -0.49
C GLY A 43 8.34 -8.37 -0.75
N LEU A 44 9.20 -9.35 -1.08
CA LEU A 44 10.60 -9.12 -1.39
C LEU A 44 10.79 -8.16 -2.59
N PRO A 45 11.81 -7.30 -2.56
CA PRO A 45 12.93 -7.32 -1.60
C PRO A 45 12.68 -6.55 -0.30
N GLY A 46 11.74 -5.60 -0.26
CA GLY A 46 11.69 -4.65 0.86
C GLY A 46 10.58 -4.87 1.89
N ASN A 47 9.61 -5.75 1.62
CA ASN A 47 8.51 -6.08 2.55
C ASN A 47 7.75 -4.85 3.09
N GLN A 48 7.71 -3.76 2.31
CA GLN A 48 7.14 -2.49 2.75
C GLN A 48 5.67 -2.31 2.35
N MET A 49 5.07 -1.23 2.86
CA MET A 49 3.81 -0.68 2.36
C MET A 49 4.10 0.56 1.53
N LYS A 50 3.52 0.68 0.34
CA LYS A 50 3.69 1.87 -0.55
C LYS A 50 2.36 2.58 -0.76
N ILE A 51 2.40 3.92 -0.81
CA ILE A 51 1.26 4.78 -1.10
C ILE A 51 1.41 5.34 -2.52
N TRP A 52 0.32 5.33 -3.27
CA TRP A 52 0.23 5.75 -4.66
C TRP A 52 -0.82 6.84 -4.81
N LYS A 53 -0.43 8.00 -5.36
CA LYS A 53 -1.38 9.04 -5.74
C LYS A 53 -2.22 8.56 -6.91
N TYR A 54 -3.53 8.49 -6.72
CA TYR A 54 -4.46 8.24 -7.80
C TYR A 54 -4.92 9.58 -8.40
N PRO A 55 -5.10 9.73 -9.73
CA PRO A 55 -5.09 8.69 -10.78
C PRO A 55 -3.72 8.40 -11.42
N MET A 56 -2.68 9.16 -11.08
CA MET A 56 -1.39 9.08 -11.79
C MET A 56 -0.57 7.82 -11.44
N LEU A 57 -0.93 7.10 -10.37
CA LEU A 57 -0.15 6.02 -9.75
C LEU A 57 1.33 6.38 -9.54
N ILE A 58 1.57 7.59 -9.03
CA ILE A 58 2.89 8.03 -8.61
C ILE A 58 3.09 7.63 -7.16
N ASN A 59 4.19 6.93 -6.85
CA ASN A 59 4.58 6.63 -5.48
C ASN A 59 4.79 7.94 -4.71
N SER A 60 3.94 8.24 -3.73
CA SER A 60 4.02 9.45 -2.90
C SER A 60 4.82 9.24 -1.64
N SER A 61 4.79 8.02 -1.10
CA SER A 61 5.35 7.72 0.21
C SER A 61 5.49 6.22 0.39
N GLU A 62 6.50 5.82 1.16
CA GLU A 62 6.65 4.46 1.65
C GLU A 62 6.47 4.48 3.16
N LEU A 63 5.57 3.64 3.67
CA LEU A 63 5.38 3.47 5.09
C LEU A 63 6.41 2.45 5.58
N TYR A 64 7.49 2.98 6.13
CA TYR A 64 8.44 2.28 6.98
C TYR A 64 8.42 2.95 8.35
N GLY A 65 8.40 2.15 9.40
CA GLY A 65 8.56 2.67 10.74
C GLY A 65 9.97 3.18 10.89
N LYS A 66 10.14 4.36 11.49
CA LYS A 66 11.47 4.90 11.85
C LYS A 66 12.34 3.87 12.58
N TYR A 67 11.71 2.92 13.27
CA TYR A 67 12.34 1.87 14.05
C TYR A 67 11.90 0.45 13.66
N PHE A 68 11.03 0.29 12.66
CA PHE A 68 10.46 -1.03 12.32
C PHE A 68 10.11 -1.14 10.83
N SER A 69 10.60 -2.21 10.21
CA SER A 69 10.11 -2.73 8.94
C SER A 69 9.79 -4.20 9.11
N HIS A 70 8.76 -4.68 8.41
CA HIS A 70 8.46 -6.10 8.39
C HIS A 70 9.64 -6.89 7.82
N LYS A 71 9.99 -7.98 8.49
CA LYS A 71 11.06 -8.91 8.05
C LYS A 71 10.53 -10.01 7.13
N GLY A 72 9.22 -10.08 6.96
CA GLY A 72 8.54 -10.99 6.03
C GLY A 72 7.57 -10.22 5.15
N ARG A 73 7.13 -10.85 4.05
CA ARG A 73 6.15 -10.24 3.14
C ARG A 73 4.91 -9.77 3.89
N VAL A 74 4.43 -8.58 3.56
CA VAL A 74 3.14 -8.09 4.05
C VAL A 74 2.06 -9.02 3.50
N LEU A 75 1.17 -9.51 4.36
CA LEU A 75 0.10 -10.43 3.98
C LEU A 75 -1.24 -9.72 3.84
N HIS A 76 -1.49 -8.71 4.67
CA HIS A 76 -2.74 -7.97 4.64
C HIS A 76 -2.56 -6.56 5.25
N ILE A 77 -3.36 -5.62 4.76
CA ILE A 77 -3.47 -4.26 5.30
C ILE A 77 -4.95 -3.94 5.53
N ALA A 78 -5.29 -3.36 6.67
CA ALA A 78 -6.62 -2.88 6.97
C ALA A 78 -6.60 -1.42 7.46
N LEU A 79 -7.61 -0.66 7.11
CA LEU A 79 -7.84 0.69 7.60
C LEU A 79 -8.83 0.64 8.78
N SER A 80 -8.56 1.40 9.84
CA SER A 80 -9.51 1.52 10.95
C SER A 80 -10.81 2.20 10.49
N PRO A 81 -11.96 1.94 11.16
CA PRO A 81 -13.25 2.53 10.75
C PRO A 81 -13.26 4.07 10.70
N ASP A 82 -12.53 4.71 11.61
CA ASP A 82 -12.33 6.17 11.66
C ASP A 82 -11.28 6.70 10.68
N GLN A 83 -10.64 5.80 9.92
CA GLN A 83 -9.60 6.07 8.93
C GLN A 83 -8.42 6.88 9.50
N SER A 84 -8.08 6.67 10.77
CA SER A 84 -6.94 7.32 11.44
C SER A 84 -5.73 6.40 11.61
N ARG A 85 -5.92 5.10 11.43
CA ARG A 85 -4.91 4.09 11.67
C ARG A 85 -4.93 3.01 10.60
N LEU A 86 -3.75 2.46 10.34
CA LEU A 86 -3.58 1.29 9.49
C LEU A 86 -3.08 0.13 10.33
N PHE A 87 -3.55 -1.07 10.00
CA PHE A 87 -3.03 -2.33 10.53
C PHE A 87 -2.35 -3.08 9.40
N SER A 88 -1.14 -3.57 9.64
CA SER A 88 -0.47 -4.53 8.76
C SER A 88 -0.14 -5.80 9.51
N VAL A 89 -0.19 -6.93 8.81
CA VAL A 89 0.31 -8.22 9.29
C VAL A 89 1.23 -8.81 8.24
N ALA A 90 2.29 -9.47 8.67
CA ALA A 90 3.31 -10.02 7.77
C ALA A 90 3.72 -11.44 8.14
N ALA A 91 4.45 -12.07 7.22
CA ALA A 91 4.95 -13.44 7.38
C ALA A 91 6.04 -13.60 8.46
N ASP A 92 6.50 -12.50 9.07
CA ASP A 92 7.38 -12.51 10.24
C ASP A 92 6.64 -12.76 11.57
N GLY A 93 5.30 -12.92 11.52
CA GLY A 93 4.46 -13.12 12.69
C GLY A 93 4.14 -11.85 13.47
N ILE A 94 4.49 -10.67 12.92
CA ILE A 94 4.27 -9.38 13.58
C ILE A 94 3.09 -8.65 12.95
N ALA A 95 2.23 -8.11 13.82
CA ALA A 95 1.22 -7.13 13.46
C ALA A 95 1.69 -5.72 13.87
N CYS A 96 1.50 -4.74 13.00
CA CYS A 96 1.87 -3.35 13.28
C CYS A 96 0.66 -2.43 13.17
N LEU A 97 0.59 -1.48 14.10
CA LEU A 97 -0.39 -0.40 14.10
C LEU A 97 0.33 0.90 13.74
N TRP A 98 -0.12 1.50 12.64
CA TRP A 98 0.46 2.72 12.09
C TRP A 98 -0.51 3.87 12.31
N LYS A 99 0.00 5.00 12.80
CA LYS A 99 -0.72 6.26 12.73
C LYS A 99 -0.70 6.74 11.28
N TYR A 100 -1.87 6.96 10.71
CA TYR A 100 -2.02 7.52 9.38
C TYR A 100 -2.54 8.95 9.54
N HIS A 101 -1.62 9.91 9.48
CA HIS A 101 -1.91 11.34 9.57
C HIS A 101 -1.67 11.99 8.20
N GLN A 102 -2.54 12.93 7.84
CA GLN A 102 -2.29 13.79 6.70
C GLN A 102 -1.08 14.67 7.01
N SER A 103 -0.13 14.74 6.08
CA SER A 103 0.90 15.79 6.09
C SER A 103 0.21 17.12 5.76
N GLY A 104 -0.47 17.71 6.73
CA GLY A 104 -1.28 18.92 6.54
C GLY A 104 -1.70 19.64 7.82
N GLU A 105 -1.49 19.06 9.00
CA GLU A 105 -1.68 19.76 10.27
C GLU A 105 -0.33 19.85 11.00
N SER A 106 0.27 21.02 10.91
CA SER A 106 1.34 21.53 11.77
C SER A 106 0.95 22.93 12.20
#